data_AF-A0A9B0TQB2-F1
#
_entry.id   AF-A0A9B0TQB2-F1
#
_cell.length_a   1.000
_cell.length_b   1.000
_cell.length_c   1.000
_cell.angle_alpha   90.00
_cell.angle_beta   90.00
_cell.angle_gamma   90.00
#
_symmetry.space_group_name_H-M   'P 1'
#
loop_
_entity.id
_entity.type
_entity.pdbx_description
1 polymer ?
#
loop_
_entity_poly.entity_id
_entity_poly.type
_entity_poly.pdbx_seq_one_letter_code
_entity_poly.pdbx_strand_id
1 'polypeptide(L)'
;MSDPLQFLNHSDPGSLAVTGQSQGPHEAKPSEVKHLSAHVSQRNSPMAGLDPPIEVAPSKIPVKFNKKAAGPVHPDLPGLLVKNKTLLAELRNLQNKLLIKETSLQEMKSELESYKENNVQQLFQIMSLKTDVKNLEELIASLTRIKYLKNTNIQNLERGNWDLTGRIIELENRLRVHLMERKKAEHKADLLEKKLIRANTSTPYMNMKRQEGPLDIFMMKDKDDTILTKNFERDSFHFEGPKDEQKIWDKCLQDLTHKEKQMSELDRPPYSFSWETKTTQYQYQNFLDQLATLLSNSVVPVPATAEAVKQRIEEIGANELSWKFRTEGLQQEIQMLNKQLERLHHLYEEAIREAPQAEEKYREEKKALKRMEGKIAINDFFQGKVYLDRKKL
;
A
#
# COMPACT_ATOMS: atom_id res chain seq x y z
N MET A 1 -39.31 -9.44 14.81
CA MET A 1 -38.98 -10.53 15.74
C MET A 1 -37.55 -10.94 15.42
N SER A 2 -36.47 -10.49 16.06
CA SER A 2 -36.25 -9.56 17.17
C SER A 2 -34.80 -9.05 17.07
N ASP A 3 -34.65 -7.75 17.29
CA ASP A 3 -33.54 -6.89 17.73
C ASP A 3 -32.04 -7.16 17.49
N PRO A 4 -31.27 -6.09 17.14
CA PRO A 4 -29.81 -6.02 17.20
C PRO A 4 -29.30 -5.47 18.55
N LEU A 5 -28.23 -6.06 19.09
CA LEU A 5 -27.59 -5.60 20.32
C LEU A 5 -26.60 -4.45 20.07
N GLN A 6 -26.87 -3.36 20.77
CA GLN A 6 -26.02 -2.20 21.00
C GLN A 6 -24.85 -2.55 21.94
N PHE A 7 -23.68 -1.96 21.70
CA PHE A 7 -22.66 -1.73 22.72
C PHE A 7 -22.25 -0.26 22.59
N LEU A 8 -22.87 0.64 23.37
CA LEU A 8 -22.44 1.18 24.66
C LEU A 8 -21.05 1.85 24.64
N ASN A 9 -21.11 3.18 24.52
CA ASN A 9 -20.06 4.11 24.88
C ASN A 9 -19.90 4.18 26.41
N HIS A 10 -18.66 4.14 26.88
CA HIS A 10 -18.29 4.74 28.17
C HIS A 10 -17.04 5.59 27.97
N SER A 11 -17.24 6.91 28.10
CA SER A 11 -16.20 7.85 28.47
C SER A 11 -15.88 7.68 29.96
N ASP A 12 -14.61 7.71 30.35
CA ASP A 12 -14.18 8.71 31.34
C ASP A 12 -12.65 8.97 31.30
N PRO A 13 -12.21 10.21 31.55
CA PRO A 13 -10.82 10.64 31.45
C PRO A 13 -10.13 10.65 32.83
N GLY A 14 -8.90 10.13 32.90
CA GLY A 14 -8.10 10.06 34.12
C GLY A 14 -6.80 10.85 34.00
N SER A 15 -6.78 12.02 34.63
CA SER A 15 -5.63 12.91 34.82
C SER A 15 -4.55 12.26 35.70
N LEU A 16 -3.29 12.31 35.28
CA LEU A 16 -2.13 12.34 36.18
C LEU A 16 -1.09 13.32 35.65
N ALA A 17 -0.81 14.34 36.46
CA ALA A 17 0.26 15.31 36.31
C ALA A 17 1.42 14.97 37.26
N VAL A 18 2.54 15.72 37.08
CA VAL A 18 3.72 15.87 37.97
C VAL A 18 4.77 14.76 37.74
N THR A 19 6.04 14.96 37.38
CA THR A 19 7.05 16.06 37.29
C THR A 19 8.21 15.44 36.49
N GLY A 20 8.95 16.05 35.57
CA GLY A 20 9.68 17.32 35.61
C GLY A 20 11.09 17.03 35.07
N GLN A 21 11.58 17.79 34.10
CA GLN A 21 12.94 18.35 34.07
C GLN A 21 13.20 19.14 32.78
N SER A 22 13.68 20.34 33.02
CA SER A 22 14.20 21.36 32.13
C SER A 22 15.36 20.85 31.26
N GLN A 23 15.31 21.13 29.95
CA GLN A 23 16.47 21.62 29.20
C GLN A 23 16.03 22.30 27.91
N GLY A 24 16.48 23.55 27.75
CA GLY A 24 16.09 24.44 26.66
C GLY A 24 16.71 24.10 25.29
N PRO A 25 16.28 24.79 24.23
CA PRO A 25 16.71 24.53 22.86
C PRO A 25 18.09 25.12 22.60
N HIS A 26 19.00 24.31 22.05
CA HIS A 26 20.28 24.76 21.54
C HIS A 26 20.11 25.52 20.23
N GLU A 27 20.53 26.79 20.28
CA GLU A 27 20.83 27.70 19.18
C GLU A 27 21.84 27.07 18.20
N ALA A 28 21.51 27.05 16.91
CA ALA A 28 22.48 26.82 15.84
C ALA A 28 22.41 27.98 14.85
N LYS A 29 23.45 28.81 14.86
CA LYS A 29 23.68 29.91 13.90
C LYS A 29 24.11 29.37 12.53
N PRO A 30 23.83 30.10 11.44
CA PRO A 30 24.24 29.73 10.09
C PRO A 30 25.73 30.02 9.85
N SER A 31 26.41 29.14 9.11
CA SER A 31 27.82 29.27 8.77
C SER A 31 28.00 30.06 7.46
N GLU A 32 28.84 31.08 7.51
CA GLU A 32 29.29 31.89 6.38
C GLU A 32 30.28 31.13 5.47
N VAL A 33 29.96 31.15 4.17
CA VAL A 33 30.83 31.55 3.04
C VAL A 33 32.31 31.15 3.06
N LYS A 34 32.75 30.42 2.01
CA LYS A 34 33.97 30.77 1.25
C LYS A 34 33.89 30.35 -0.22
N HIS A 35 34.22 31.33 -1.06
CA HIS A 35 34.19 31.38 -2.52
C HIS A 35 35.35 30.65 -3.22
N LEU A 36 35.18 30.48 -4.54
CA LEU A 36 36.13 30.54 -5.70
C LEU A 36 35.83 29.37 -6.66
N SER A 37 35.73 29.47 -7.99
CA SER A 37 36.14 30.45 -9.02
C SER A 37 35.44 30.05 -10.35
N ALA A 38 34.69 30.94 -11.02
CA ALA A 38 35.02 31.71 -12.24
C ALA A 38 35.32 30.93 -13.55
N HIS A 39 34.46 31.09 -14.59
CA HIS A 39 34.70 31.90 -15.81
C HIS A 39 33.56 31.68 -16.84
N VAL A 40 32.74 32.71 -17.13
CA VAL A 40 32.73 33.58 -18.33
C VAL A 40 31.95 33.03 -19.54
N SER A 41 30.83 33.68 -19.87
CA SER A 41 30.75 34.43 -21.13
C SER A 41 29.70 35.53 -21.06
N GLN A 42 30.10 36.67 -21.59
CA GLN A 42 29.53 38.00 -21.52
C GLN A 42 28.98 38.32 -22.91
N ARG A 43 27.77 38.88 -23.03
CA ARG A 43 27.46 39.94 -24.01
C ARG A 43 26.06 40.54 -23.82
N ASN A 44 26.10 41.80 -23.39
CA ASN A 44 25.38 42.97 -23.92
C ASN A 44 23.87 43.11 -23.67
N SER A 45 23.55 43.97 -22.68
CA SER A 45 22.48 44.97 -22.74
C SER A 45 23.07 46.29 -23.33
N PRO A 46 22.30 47.35 -23.70
CA PRO A 46 21.43 48.05 -22.75
C PRO A 46 20.05 48.49 -23.29
N MET A 47 19.07 48.36 -22.40
CA MET A 47 17.80 49.06 -22.41
C MET A 47 18.09 50.52 -22.01
N ALA A 48 17.98 51.44 -22.97
CA ALA A 48 18.09 52.87 -22.71
C ALA A 48 16.73 53.38 -22.20
N GLY A 49 16.72 53.86 -20.95
CA GLY A 49 15.66 54.71 -20.44
C GLY A 49 15.64 56.02 -21.23
N LEU A 50 14.45 56.46 -21.61
CA LEU A 50 14.25 57.78 -22.19
C LEU A 50 13.83 58.75 -21.08
N ASP A 51 14.59 59.84 -21.02
CA ASP A 51 14.58 60.96 -20.10
C ASP A 51 13.29 61.83 -20.12
N PRO A 52 13.09 62.72 -19.12
CA PRO A 52 11.86 63.50 -18.89
C PRO A 52 11.76 64.76 -19.76
N PRO A 53 10.60 65.47 -19.78
CA PRO A 53 10.34 66.53 -20.76
C PRO A 53 11.12 67.82 -20.45
N ILE A 54 11.75 68.38 -21.49
CA ILE A 54 12.49 69.64 -21.46
C ILE A 54 11.52 70.82 -21.27
N GLU A 55 11.62 71.49 -20.12
CA GLU A 55 11.05 72.80 -19.84
C GLU A 55 11.96 73.88 -20.48
N VAL A 56 11.52 74.47 -21.60
CA VAL A 56 12.28 75.51 -22.30
C VAL A 56 11.85 76.89 -21.80
N ALA A 57 12.73 77.54 -21.03
CA ALA A 57 12.62 78.95 -20.65
C ALA A 57 12.67 79.88 -21.88
N PRO A 58 11.95 81.02 -21.88
CA PRO A 58 11.95 81.94 -23.02
C PRO A 58 13.18 82.84 -22.99
N SER A 59 14.18 82.55 -23.85
CA SER A 59 15.29 83.48 -24.09
C SER A 59 14.82 84.61 -25.03
N LYS A 60 14.79 85.84 -24.51
CA LYS A 60 14.57 87.06 -25.30
C LYS A 60 15.81 87.37 -26.13
N ILE A 61 15.72 87.20 -27.45
CA ILE A 61 16.70 87.73 -28.42
C ILE A 61 16.12 89.02 -29.00
N PRO A 62 16.80 90.19 -28.95
CA PRO A 62 16.32 91.41 -29.58
C PRO A 62 16.66 91.39 -31.07
N VAL A 63 15.66 91.10 -31.92
CA VAL A 63 15.80 91.17 -33.37
C VAL A 63 15.60 92.62 -33.82
N LYS A 64 16.68 93.25 -34.29
CA LYS A 64 16.66 94.57 -34.95
C LYS A 64 15.84 94.49 -36.25
N PHE A 65 14.80 95.33 -36.36
CA PHE A 65 14.07 95.53 -37.60
C PHE A 65 14.88 96.41 -38.56
N ASN A 66 15.39 95.82 -39.64
CA ASN A 66 15.82 96.57 -40.82
C ASN A 66 14.69 96.55 -41.85
N LYS A 67 14.05 97.70 -42.05
CA LYS A 67 13.15 97.95 -43.19
C LYS A 67 13.99 98.11 -44.46
N LYS A 68 13.81 97.21 -45.43
CA LYS A 68 14.03 97.52 -46.85
C LYS A 68 13.01 96.79 -47.70
N ALA A 69 12.49 97.52 -48.68
CA ALA A 69 11.21 97.32 -49.34
C ALA A 69 11.24 96.37 -50.54
N ALA A 70 10.03 95.88 -50.85
CA ALA A 70 9.50 95.44 -52.14
C ALA A 70 9.84 94.03 -52.67
N GLY A 71 8.82 93.17 -52.62
CA GLY A 71 8.69 91.92 -53.37
C GLY A 71 7.72 90.94 -52.68
N PRO A 72 6.38 91.12 -52.73
CA PRO A 72 5.46 90.20 -52.10
C PRO A 72 5.17 89.05 -53.05
N VAL A 73 6.01 88.02 -53.00
CA VAL A 73 5.51 86.65 -53.15
C VAL A 73 5.66 86.05 -51.77
N HIS A 74 4.73 86.42 -50.89
CA HIS A 74 4.62 85.77 -49.60
C HIS A 74 4.30 84.30 -49.89
N PRO A 75 5.20 83.34 -49.59
CA PRO A 75 4.80 81.95 -49.66
C PRO A 75 3.63 81.81 -48.68
N ASP A 76 2.58 81.10 -49.10
CA ASP A 76 1.31 80.90 -48.40
C ASP A 76 1.53 80.28 -47.00
N LEU A 77 2.00 81.10 -46.08
CA LEU A 77 2.39 80.79 -44.72
C LEU A 77 1.21 80.21 -43.92
N PRO A 78 -0.03 80.73 -44.08
CA PRO A 78 -1.21 80.09 -43.50
C PRO A 78 -1.43 78.67 -44.04
N GLY A 79 -1.30 78.46 -45.36
CA GLY A 79 -1.42 77.14 -45.98
C GLY A 79 -0.38 76.13 -45.48
N LEU A 80 0.88 76.55 -45.31
CA LEU A 80 1.95 75.73 -44.73
C LEU A 80 1.69 75.41 -43.24
N LEU A 81 1.17 76.37 -42.47
CA LEU A 81 0.82 76.16 -41.07
C LEU A 81 -0.31 75.14 -40.91
N VAL A 82 -1.34 75.22 -41.76
CA VAL A 82 -2.43 74.24 -41.79
C VAL A 82 -1.89 72.85 -42.13
N LYS A 83 -1.05 72.72 -43.17
CA LYS A 83 -0.40 71.45 -43.53
C LYS A 83 0.42 70.88 -42.38
N ASN A 84 1.18 71.71 -41.67
CA ASN A 84 1.98 71.26 -40.52
C ASN A 84 1.07 70.76 -39.37
N LYS A 85 -0.03 71.47 -39.07
CA LYS A 85 -1.03 71.00 -38.09
C LYS A 85 -1.68 69.67 -38.50
N THR A 86 -2.01 69.50 -39.78
CA THR A 86 -2.57 68.26 -40.32
C THR A 86 -1.56 67.11 -40.18
N LEU A 87 -0.31 67.32 -40.58
CA LEU A 87 0.76 66.34 -40.44
C LEU A 87 1.02 65.97 -38.98
N LEU A 88 1.00 66.93 -38.05
CA LEU A 88 1.12 66.66 -36.61
C LEU A 88 -0.03 65.79 -36.08
N ALA A 89 -1.26 66.02 -36.57
CA ALA A 89 -2.40 65.19 -36.20
C ALA A 89 -2.29 63.77 -36.76
N GLU A 90 -1.84 63.62 -38.01
CA GLU A 90 -1.56 62.31 -38.61
C GLU A 90 -0.44 61.56 -37.87
N LEU A 91 0.63 62.25 -37.48
CA LEU A 91 1.74 61.68 -36.71
C LEU A 91 1.25 61.16 -35.35
N ARG A 92 0.41 61.93 -34.64
CA ARG A 92 -0.24 61.47 -33.40
C ARG A 92 -1.17 60.27 -33.64
N ASN A 93 -1.93 60.27 -34.73
CA ASN A 93 -2.82 59.14 -35.06
C ASN A 93 -2.01 57.87 -35.36
N LEU A 94 -0.92 57.98 -36.11
CA LEU A 94 -0.01 56.86 -36.38
C LEU A 94 0.66 56.37 -35.10
N GLN A 95 1.11 57.26 -34.22
CA GLN A 95 1.65 56.90 -32.91
C GLN A 95 0.62 56.15 -32.06
N ASN A 96 -0.63 56.60 -32.02
CA ASN A 96 -1.70 55.89 -31.30
C ASN A 96 -1.98 54.51 -31.90
N LYS A 97 -2.04 54.38 -33.23
CA LYS A 97 -2.21 53.08 -33.91
C LYS A 97 -1.05 52.13 -33.62
N LEU A 98 0.18 52.63 -33.64
CA LEU A 98 1.37 51.87 -33.29
C LEU A 98 1.26 51.37 -31.85
N LEU A 99 0.91 52.25 -30.91
CA LEU A 99 0.74 51.89 -29.50
C LEU A 99 -0.32 50.78 -29.32
N ILE A 100 -1.47 50.88 -29.99
CA ILE A 100 -2.52 49.84 -29.94
C ILE A 100 -2.03 48.50 -30.51
N LYS A 101 -1.21 48.53 -31.56
CA LYS A 101 -0.62 47.30 -32.13
C LYS A 101 0.45 46.71 -31.22
N GLU A 102 1.25 47.55 -30.56
CA GLU A 102 2.25 47.16 -29.56
C GLU A 102 1.58 46.45 -28.37
N THR A 103 0.49 47.00 -27.83
CA THR A 103 -0.25 46.37 -26.72
C THR A 103 -0.86 45.04 -27.13
N SER A 104 -1.50 44.97 -28.31
CA SER A 104 -2.06 43.73 -28.84
C SER A 104 -0.99 42.65 -29.09
N LEU A 105 0.19 43.06 -29.56
CA LEU A 105 1.32 42.13 -29.74
C LEU A 105 1.82 41.59 -28.39
N GLN A 106 1.89 42.44 -27.37
CA GLN A 106 2.30 42.05 -26.03
C GLN A 106 1.29 41.09 -25.39
N GLU A 107 -0.02 41.31 -25.60
CA GLU A 107 -1.08 40.39 -25.17
C GLU A 107 -0.93 39.02 -25.84
N MET A 108 -0.80 38.98 -27.18
CA MET A 108 -0.57 37.72 -27.92
C MET A 108 0.69 36.99 -27.45
N LYS A 109 1.76 37.73 -27.11
CA LYS A 109 2.99 37.15 -26.57
C LYS A 109 2.75 36.49 -25.20
N SER A 110 1.98 37.13 -24.33
CA SER A 110 1.63 36.56 -23.02
C SER A 110 0.77 35.31 -23.14
N GLU A 111 -0.19 35.32 -24.08
CA GLU A 111 -1.05 34.18 -24.35
C GLU A 111 -0.24 33.00 -24.91
N LEU A 112 0.70 33.26 -25.81
CA LEU A 112 1.60 32.24 -26.34
C LEU A 112 2.46 31.58 -25.24
N GLU A 113 2.98 32.35 -24.29
CA GLU A 113 3.74 31.79 -23.16
C GLU A 113 2.84 30.95 -22.23
N SER A 114 1.61 31.40 -21.96
CA SER A 114 0.62 30.61 -21.22
C SER A 114 0.30 29.28 -21.92
N TYR A 115 0.15 29.28 -23.24
CA TYR A 115 -0.04 28.05 -24.02
C TYR A 115 1.16 27.11 -23.93
N LYS A 116 2.39 27.63 -23.95
CA LYS A 116 3.60 26.81 -23.79
C LYS A 116 3.67 26.18 -22.41
N GLU A 117 3.39 26.93 -21.36
CA GLU A 117 3.40 26.42 -19.99
C GLU A 117 2.33 25.34 -19.79
N ASN A 118 1.11 25.57 -20.26
CA ASN A 118 0.05 24.58 -20.25
C ASN A 118 0.45 23.29 -20.98
N ASN A 119 1.10 23.40 -22.15
CA ASN A 119 1.57 22.25 -22.90
C ASN A 119 2.63 21.44 -22.11
N VAL A 120 3.58 22.11 -21.45
CA VAL A 120 4.57 21.45 -20.58
C VAL A 120 3.89 20.73 -19.41
N GLN A 121 2.90 21.35 -18.76
CA GLN A 121 2.14 20.72 -17.68
C GLN A 121 1.36 19.50 -18.17
N GLN A 122 0.71 19.59 -19.33
CA GLN A 122 0.01 18.46 -19.95
C GLN A 122 0.97 17.32 -20.30
N LEU A 123 2.15 17.61 -20.84
CA LEU A 123 3.19 16.62 -21.12
C LEU A 123 3.64 15.89 -19.86
N PHE A 124 3.81 16.61 -18.74
CA PHE A 124 4.16 15.99 -17.46
C PHE A 124 3.06 15.04 -16.97
N GLN A 125 1.79 15.45 -17.05
CA GLN A 125 0.65 14.60 -16.69
C GLN A 125 0.59 13.34 -17.57
N ILE A 126 0.77 13.49 -18.89
CA ILE A 126 0.82 12.36 -19.82
C ILE A 126 1.96 11.39 -19.46
N MET A 127 3.14 11.90 -19.09
CA MET A 127 4.28 11.09 -18.68
C MET A 127 3.99 10.29 -17.39
N SER A 128 3.35 10.93 -16.41
CA SER A 128 2.91 10.28 -15.17
C SER A 128 1.92 9.16 -15.47
N LEU A 129 0.85 9.46 -16.21
CA LEU A 129 -0.17 8.48 -16.58
C LEU A 129 0.42 7.29 -17.35
N LYS A 130 1.37 7.56 -18.25
CA LYS A 130 2.08 6.49 -18.99
C LYS A 130 2.89 5.58 -18.06
N THR A 131 3.45 6.13 -16.98
CA THR A 131 4.17 5.36 -15.97
C THR A 131 3.19 4.50 -15.17
N ASP A 132 2.06 5.07 -14.76
CA ASP A 132 1.02 4.35 -14.03
C ASP A 132 0.43 3.19 -14.84
N VAL A 133 0.19 3.40 -16.14
CA VAL A 133 -0.28 2.33 -17.06
C VAL A 133 0.71 1.17 -17.10
N LYS A 134 2.03 1.43 -17.19
CA LYS A 134 3.04 0.37 -17.17
C LYS A 134 3.03 -0.41 -15.86
N ASN A 135 2.92 0.29 -14.73
CA ASN A 135 2.85 -0.35 -13.42
C ASN A 135 1.60 -1.25 -13.29
N LEU A 136 0.47 -0.81 -13.83
CA LEU A 136 -0.75 -1.61 -13.88
C LEU A 136 -0.62 -2.83 -14.80
N GLU A 137 0.04 -2.70 -15.94
CA GLU A 137 0.33 -3.84 -16.83
C GLU A 137 1.19 -4.91 -16.14
N GLU A 138 2.22 -4.50 -15.40
CA GLU A 138 3.07 -5.40 -14.61
C GLU A 138 2.28 -6.09 -13.48
N LEU A 139 1.40 -5.36 -12.81
CA LEU A 139 0.51 -5.92 -11.80
C LEU A 139 -0.44 -6.96 -12.38
N ILE A 140 -1.02 -6.70 -13.56
CA ILE A 140 -1.90 -7.63 -14.28
C ILE A 140 -1.13 -8.91 -14.67
N ALA A 141 0.11 -8.77 -15.18
CA ALA A 141 0.96 -9.90 -15.53
C ALA A 141 1.28 -10.77 -14.29
N SER A 142 1.62 -10.12 -13.18
CA SER A 142 1.91 -10.78 -11.90
C SER A 142 0.68 -11.52 -11.36
N LEU A 143 -0.49 -10.87 -11.37
CA LEU A 143 -1.76 -11.47 -10.94
C LEU A 143 -2.13 -12.68 -11.81
N THR A 144 -1.89 -12.59 -13.11
CA THR A 144 -2.12 -13.70 -14.05
C THR A 144 -1.24 -14.90 -13.72
N ARG A 145 0.04 -14.67 -13.41
CA ARG A 145 0.98 -15.71 -13.00
C ARG A 145 0.55 -16.37 -11.68
N ILE A 146 0.17 -15.58 -10.68
CA ILE A 146 -0.31 -16.09 -9.39
C ILE A 146 -1.58 -16.93 -9.59
N LYS A 147 -2.52 -16.46 -10.41
CA LYS A 147 -3.74 -17.20 -10.74
C LYS A 147 -3.43 -18.56 -11.37
N TYR A 148 -2.50 -18.61 -12.32
CA TYR A 148 -2.05 -19.86 -12.92
C TYR A 148 -1.45 -20.82 -11.88
N LEU A 149 -0.51 -20.33 -11.06
CA LEU A 149 0.13 -21.12 -10.01
C LEU A 149 -0.88 -21.69 -9.01
N LYS A 150 -1.84 -20.86 -8.57
CA LYS A 150 -2.92 -21.29 -7.67
C LYS A 150 -3.74 -22.41 -8.30
N ASN A 151 -4.12 -22.28 -9.57
CA ASN A 151 -4.91 -23.29 -10.27
C ASN A 151 -4.14 -24.61 -10.41
N THR A 152 -2.85 -24.56 -10.77
CA THR A 152 -2.01 -25.76 -10.83
C THR A 152 -1.89 -26.44 -9.46
N ASN A 153 -1.72 -25.66 -8.40
CA ASN A 153 -1.64 -26.21 -7.04
C ASN A 153 -2.95 -26.89 -6.63
N ILE A 154 -4.10 -26.27 -6.91
CA ILE A 154 -5.42 -26.87 -6.68
C ILE A 154 -5.54 -28.20 -7.42
N GLN A 155 -5.20 -28.26 -8.71
CA GLN A 155 -5.26 -29.50 -9.49
C GLN A 155 -4.35 -30.60 -8.94
N ASN A 156 -3.16 -30.25 -8.46
CA ASN A 156 -2.24 -31.22 -7.85
C ASN A 156 -2.79 -31.76 -6.52
N LEU A 157 -3.37 -30.89 -5.69
CA LEU A 157 -4.00 -31.30 -4.43
C LEU A 157 -5.25 -32.16 -4.67
N GLU A 158 -6.07 -31.81 -5.65
CA GLU A 158 -7.24 -32.61 -6.06
C GLU A 158 -6.81 -34.01 -6.52
N ARG A 159 -5.77 -34.10 -7.36
CA ARG A 159 -5.20 -35.38 -7.78
C ARG A 159 -4.71 -36.21 -6.60
N GLY A 160 -3.94 -35.61 -5.69
CA GLY A 160 -3.46 -36.29 -4.49
C GLY A 160 -4.62 -36.80 -3.60
N ASN A 161 -5.69 -36.02 -3.46
CA ASN A 161 -6.88 -36.45 -2.73
C ASN A 161 -7.59 -37.64 -3.40
N TRP A 162 -7.68 -37.66 -4.74
CA TRP A 162 -8.21 -38.81 -5.47
C TRP A 162 -7.38 -40.07 -5.24
N ASP A 163 -6.05 -39.97 -5.29
CA ASP A 163 -5.15 -41.10 -5.06
C ASP A 163 -5.27 -41.63 -3.62
N LEU A 164 -5.31 -40.74 -2.63
CA LEU A 164 -5.51 -41.10 -1.23
C LEU A 164 -6.87 -41.76 -0.98
N THR A 165 -7.93 -41.23 -1.60
CA THR A 165 -9.27 -41.83 -1.53
C THR A 165 -9.27 -43.23 -2.11
N GLY A 166 -8.60 -43.45 -3.25
CA GLY A 166 -8.42 -44.77 -3.83
C GLY A 166 -7.69 -45.73 -2.89
N ARG A 167 -6.64 -45.27 -2.21
CA ARG A 167 -5.88 -46.08 -1.24
C ARG A 167 -6.70 -46.42 -0.01
N ILE A 168 -7.53 -45.50 0.49
CA ILE A 168 -8.45 -45.76 1.60
C ILE A 168 -9.42 -46.89 1.21
N ILE A 169 -10.06 -46.80 0.04
CA ILE A 169 -10.99 -47.84 -0.44
C ILE A 169 -10.28 -49.20 -0.57
N GLU A 170 -9.06 -49.24 -1.10
CA GLU A 170 -8.26 -50.46 -1.19
C GLU A 170 -8.01 -51.09 0.19
N LEU A 171 -7.59 -50.28 1.17
CA LEU A 171 -7.33 -50.72 2.53
C LEU A 171 -8.60 -51.19 3.24
N GLU A 172 -9.71 -50.48 3.09
CA GLU A 172 -11.02 -50.89 3.62
C GLU A 172 -11.47 -52.24 3.05
N ASN A 173 -11.28 -52.47 1.76
CA ASN A 173 -11.60 -53.75 1.13
C ASN A 173 -10.73 -54.88 1.67
N ARG A 174 -9.41 -54.66 1.82
CA ARG A 174 -8.51 -55.65 2.45
C ARG A 174 -8.91 -55.95 3.89
N LEU A 175 -9.27 -54.92 4.67
CA LEU A 175 -9.75 -55.09 6.04
C LEU A 175 -11.02 -55.93 6.08
N ARG A 176 -11.98 -55.69 5.17
CA ARG A 176 -13.21 -56.48 5.06
C ARG A 176 -12.93 -57.96 4.79
N VAL A 177 -11.97 -58.26 3.92
CA VAL A 177 -11.54 -59.64 3.64
C VAL A 177 -10.94 -60.28 4.90
N HIS A 178 -9.99 -59.62 5.56
CA HIS A 178 -9.37 -60.14 6.77
C HIS A 178 -10.38 -60.36 7.91
N LEU A 179 -11.38 -59.49 8.06
CA LEU A 179 -12.47 -59.68 9.03
C LEU A 179 -13.30 -60.94 8.72
N MET A 180 -13.60 -61.19 7.44
CA MET A 180 -14.33 -62.39 7.03
C MET A 180 -13.50 -63.67 7.27
N GLU A 181 -12.21 -63.64 6.95
CA GLU A 181 -11.27 -64.76 7.19
C GLU A 181 -11.15 -65.06 8.68
N ARG A 182 -10.99 -64.03 9.52
CA ARG A 182 -10.95 -64.17 10.98
C ARG A 182 -12.24 -64.80 11.51
N LYS A 183 -13.40 -64.35 11.06
CA LYS A 183 -14.70 -64.92 11.46
C LYS A 183 -14.83 -66.39 11.07
N LYS A 184 -14.34 -66.79 9.90
CA LYS A 184 -14.29 -68.20 9.49
C LYS A 184 -13.35 -69.03 10.37
N ALA A 185 -12.18 -68.50 10.72
CA ALA A 185 -11.22 -69.15 11.60
C ALA A 185 -11.78 -69.34 13.02
N GLU A 186 -12.48 -68.32 13.54
CA GLU A 186 -13.17 -68.36 14.83
C GLU A 186 -14.25 -69.45 14.85
N HIS A 187 -15.14 -69.50 13.85
CA HIS A 187 -16.14 -70.58 13.74
C HIS A 187 -15.51 -71.98 13.67
N LYS A 188 -14.34 -72.12 13.02
CA LYS A 188 -13.61 -73.39 12.97
C LYS A 188 -13.02 -73.76 14.33
N ALA A 189 -12.47 -72.78 15.06
CA ALA A 189 -11.97 -72.98 16.42
C ALA A 189 -13.10 -73.41 17.37
N ASP A 190 -14.24 -72.73 17.34
CA ASP A 190 -15.43 -73.06 18.15
C ASP A 190 -15.91 -74.51 17.89
N LEU A 191 -15.90 -74.94 16.62
CA LEU A 191 -16.29 -76.29 16.24
C LEU A 191 -15.32 -77.34 16.79
N LEU A 192 -14.01 -77.05 16.74
CA LEU A 192 -12.98 -77.95 17.29
C LEU A 192 -13.04 -78.01 18.82
N GLU A 193 -13.27 -76.88 19.48
CA GLU A 193 -13.45 -76.82 20.94
C GLU A 193 -14.65 -77.67 21.39
N LYS A 194 -15.80 -77.55 20.72
CA LYS A 194 -16.97 -78.39 20.99
C LYS A 194 -16.69 -79.89 20.80
N LYS A 195 -15.90 -80.26 19.79
CA LYS A 195 -15.48 -81.65 19.57
C LYS A 195 -14.54 -82.14 20.67
N LEU A 196 -13.61 -81.31 21.13
CA LEU A 196 -12.68 -81.63 22.21
C LEU A 196 -13.41 -81.83 23.54
N ILE A 197 -14.37 -80.96 23.87
CA ILE A 197 -15.22 -81.12 25.06
C ILE A 197 -15.99 -82.46 25.00
N ARG A 198 -16.51 -82.83 23.82
CA ARG A 198 -17.18 -84.13 23.62
C ARG A 198 -16.22 -85.31 23.80
N ALA A 199 -15.00 -85.22 23.26
CA ALA A 199 -13.99 -86.28 23.39
C ALA A 199 -13.56 -86.48 24.86
N ASN A 200 -13.36 -85.38 25.60
CA ASN A 200 -12.97 -85.39 27.00
C ASN A 200 -14.07 -85.96 27.92
N THR A 201 -15.34 -85.69 27.62
CA THR A 201 -16.47 -86.27 28.36
C THR A 201 -16.73 -87.74 28.03
N SER A 202 -16.26 -88.23 26.87
CA SER A 202 -16.35 -89.64 26.47
C SER A 202 -15.17 -90.52 26.91
N THR A 203 -14.16 -89.96 27.60
CA THR A 203 -13.04 -90.76 28.13
C THR A 203 -13.45 -91.33 29.50
N PRO A 204 -13.64 -92.66 29.66
CA PRO A 204 -13.97 -93.23 30.95
C PRO A 204 -12.78 -93.03 31.89
N TYR A 205 -13.06 -92.51 33.08
CA TYR A 205 -12.11 -92.37 34.17
C TYR A 205 -11.55 -93.75 34.57
N MET A 206 -10.40 -94.14 33.99
CA MET A 206 -9.67 -95.33 34.39
C MET A 206 -8.95 -95.04 35.71
N ASN A 207 -9.65 -95.30 36.81
CA ASN A 207 -9.11 -95.30 38.16
C ASN A 207 -8.05 -96.40 38.29
N MET A 208 -6.78 -96.03 38.21
CA MET A 208 -5.63 -96.87 38.57
C MET A 208 -5.57 -97.01 40.10
N LYS A 209 -6.44 -97.85 40.69
CA LYS A 209 -6.27 -98.28 42.08
C LYS A 209 -5.43 -99.56 42.11
N ARG A 210 -4.13 -99.36 42.32
CA ARG A 210 -3.09 -100.34 42.65
C ARG A 210 -3.61 -101.38 43.67
N GLN A 211 -3.64 -102.66 43.28
CA GLN A 211 -3.63 -103.79 44.21
C GLN A 211 -2.84 -104.95 43.60
N GLU A 212 -1.78 -105.35 44.30
CA GLU A 212 -0.83 -106.41 43.96
C GLU A 212 -1.39 -107.80 44.33
N GLY A 213 -1.11 -108.81 43.50
CA GLY A 213 -1.21 -110.24 43.84
C GLY A 213 -2.03 -111.09 42.86
N PRO A 214 -1.69 -112.37 42.65
CA PRO A 214 -1.17 -112.81 41.35
C PRO A 214 -1.92 -113.96 40.67
N LEU A 215 -1.57 -114.12 39.38
CA LEU A 215 -1.69 -115.26 38.48
C LEU A 215 -3.03 -115.51 37.76
N ASP A 216 -2.92 -115.31 36.45
CA ASP A 216 -3.45 -116.10 35.34
C ASP A 216 -4.97 -116.13 35.17
N ILE A 217 -5.43 -115.65 34.02
CA ILE A 217 -6.52 -116.22 33.21
C ILE A 217 -6.93 -115.19 32.12
N PHE A 218 -6.93 -115.67 30.89
CA PHE A 218 -7.42 -115.10 29.63
C PHE A 218 -6.51 -114.18 28.80
N MET A 219 -5.75 -114.85 27.94
CA MET A 219 -5.40 -114.42 26.58
C MET A 219 -6.63 -113.85 25.84
N MET A 220 -6.70 -112.55 25.68
CA MET A 220 -7.47 -111.90 24.61
C MET A 220 -6.59 -110.79 24.03
N LYS A 221 -5.94 -111.14 22.92
CA LYS A 221 -5.05 -110.27 22.16
C LYS A 221 -5.92 -109.29 21.36
N ASP A 222 -6.26 -108.16 21.96
CA ASP A 222 -6.91 -107.07 21.24
C ASP A 222 -5.89 -106.39 20.34
N LYS A 223 -6.22 -106.38 19.05
CA LYS A 223 -5.40 -105.89 17.94
C LYS A 223 -5.39 -104.35 17.85
N ASP A 224 -6.02 -103.66 18.81
CA ASP A 224 -6.23 -102.21 18.80
C ASP A 224 -5.16 -101.45 19.62
N ASP A 225 -4.53 -102.08 20.62
CA ASP A 225 -3.40 -101.48 21.35
C ASP A 225 -2.14 -101.34 20.48
N THR A 226 -2.00 -102.18 19.45
CA THR A 226 -0.90 -102.08 18.48
C THR A 226 -1.13 -100.93 17.48
N ILE A 227 -2.37 -100.45 17.32
CA ILE A 227 -2.73 -99.35 16.43
C ILE A 227 -2.66 -98.01 17.18
N LEU A 228 -3.07 -97.97 18.45
CA LEU A 228 -3.01 -96.76 19.27
C LEU A 228 -1.56 -96.34 19.59
N THR A 229 -0.68 -97.30 19.86
CA THR A 229 0.76 -97.02 20.09
C THR A 229 1.45 -96.49 18.83
N LYS A 230 1.02 -96.93 17.63
CA LYS A 230 1.59 -96.49 16.34
C LYS A 230 1.12 -95.11 15.85
N ASN A 231 0.07 -94.55 16.46
CA ASN A 231 -0.45 -93.24 16.09
C ASN A 231 0.08 -92.10 16.97
N PHE A 232 0.47 -92.38 18.22
CA PHE A 232 1.11 -91.38 19.09
C PHE A 232 2.58 -91.10 18.70
N GLU A 233 3.27 -92.05 18.08
CA GLU A 233 4.62 -91.83 17.52
C GLU A 233 4.62 -91.01 16.22
N ARG A 234 3.44 -90.78 15.60
CA ARG A 234 3.35 -90.12 14.29
C ARG A 234 3.00 -88.63 14.36
N ASP A 235 2.55 -88.15 15.53
CA ASP A 235 2.11 -86.76 15.73
C ASP A 235 2.86 -86.03 16.86
N SER A 236 3.90 -86.66 17.44
CA SER A 236 5.05 -85.89 17.90
C SER A 236 5.93 -85.66 16.67
N PHE A 237 6.25 -84.39 16.38
CA PHE A 237 7.14 -83.98 15.29
C PHE A 237 8.19 -85.06 14.98
N HIS A 238 8.14 -85.60 13.76
CA HIS A 238 9.15 -86.52 13.25
C HIS A 238 10.50 -85.79 13.18
N PHE A 239 11.22 -85.77 14.30
CA PHE A 239 12.65 -85.51 14.29
C PHE A 239 13.31 -86.82 13.89
N GLU A 240 13.69 -86.94 12.62
CA GLU A 240 14.43 -88.09 12.11
C GLU A 240 15.90 -87.96 12.55
N GLY A 241 16.11 -88.20 13.85
CA GLY A 241 17.41 -88.22 14.50
C GLY A 241 18.04 -86.84 14.77
N PRO A 242 19.17 -86.82 15.51
CA PRO A 242 19.86 -85.59 15.93
C PRO A 242 20.33 -84.69 14.78
N LYS A 243 20.28 -85.18 13.54
CA LYS A 243 20.60 -84.42 12.33
C LYS A 243 19.47 -83.46 11.91
N ASP A 244 18.22 -83.81 12.18
CA ASP A 244 17.07 -82.95 11.87
C ASP A 244 16.90 -81.82 12.88
N GLU A 245 17.21 -82.07 14.16
CA GLU A 245 17.31 -81.01 15.16
C GLU A 245 18.39 -80.00 14.77
N GLN A 246 19.59 -80.46 14.40
CA GLN A 246 20.67 -79.59 13.95
C GLN A 246 20.24 -78.75 12.73
N LYS A 247 19.55 -79.35 11.76
CA LYS A 247 19.06 -78.66 10.56
C LYS A 247 18.01 -77.60 10.87
N ILE A 248 17.14 -77.85 11.85
CA ILE A 248 16.14 -76.88 12.32
C ILE A 248 16.81 -75.74 13.07
N TRP A 249 17.80 -76.05 13.92
CA TRP A 249 18.63 -75.05 14.60
C TRP A 249 19.40 -74.19 13.61
N ASP A 250 20.05 -74.79 12.60
CA ASP A 250 20.80 -74.07 11.57
C ASP A 250 19.89 -73.15 10.73
N LYS A 251 18.67 -73.61 10.41
CA LYS A 251 17.67 -72.82 9.68
C LYS A 251 17.14 -71.65 10.51
N CYS A 252 16.86 -71.88 11.79
CA CYS A 252 16.39 -70.83 12.70
C CYS A 252 17.50 -69.79 12.95
N LEU A 253 18.76 -70.24 13.05
CA LEU A 253 19.92 -69.37 13.14
C LEU A 253 20.11 -68.54 11.87
N GLN A 254 19.97 -69.13 10.69
CA GLN A 254 20.00 -68.40 9.41
C GLN A 254 18.87 -67.36 9.32
N ASP A 255 17.65 -67.71 9.71
CA ASP A 255 16.51 -66.78 9.71
C ASP A 255 16.73 -65.63 10.69
N LEU A 256 17.28 -65.91 11.88
CA LEU A 256 17.65 -64.89 12.86
C LEU A 256 18.72 -63.95 12.30
N THR A 257 19.76 -64.50 11.67
CA THR A 257 20.84 -63.72 11.05
C THR A 257 20.32 -62.88 9.87
N HIS A 258 19.36 -63.41 9.10
CA HIS A 258 18.72 -62.68 8.01
C HIS A 258 17.82 -61.55 8.53
N LYS A 259 17.08 -61.78 9.61
CA LYS A 259 16.26 -60.75 10.27
C LYS A 259 17.10 -59.66 10.91
N GLU A 260 18.22 -60.02 11.54
CA GLU A 260 19.20 -59.08 12.07
C GLU A 260 19.81 -58.21 10.96
N LYS A 261 20.11 -58.79 9.79
CA LYS A 261 20.54 -58.02 8.61
C LYS A 261 19.46 -57.05 8.12
N GLN A 262 18.20 -57.48 8.04
CA GLN A 262 17.10 -56.58 7.66
C GLN A 262 16.89 -55.45 8.68
N MET A 263 17.00 -55.75 9.97
CA MET A 263 16.95 -54.74 11.03
C MET A 263 18.10 -53.75 10.92
N SER A 264 19.32 -54.23 10.65
CA SER A 264 20.51 -53.37 10.47
C SER A 264 20.41 -52.47 9.23
N GLU A 265 19.67 -52.90 8.21
CA GLU A 265 19.41 -52.13 6.99
C GLU A 265 18.32 -51.06 7.18
N LEU A 266 17.33 -51.34 8.06
CA LEU A 266 16.34 -50.36 8.52
C LEU A 266 16.91 -49.34 9.53
N ASP A 267 17.85 -49.76 10.37
CA ASP A 267 18.46 -48.91 11.41
C ASP A 267 19.64 -48.07 10.86
N ARG A 268 20.06 -48.32 9.61
CA ARG A 268 20.95 -47.42 8.88
C ARG A 268 20.20 -46.10 8.67
N PRO A 269 20.68 -44.97 9.23
CA PRO A 269 20.05 -43.67 9.01
C PRO A 269 19.94 -43.41 7.51
N PRO A 270 18.77 -42.98 6.98
CA PRO A 270 18.64 -42.69 5.57
C PRO A 270 19.65 -41.60 5.20
N TYR A 271 20.67 -41.98 4.43
CA TYR A 271 21.71 -41.09 3.92
C TYR A 271 21.14 -39.89 3.12
N SER A 272 19.85 -39.98 2.73
CA SER A 272 19.12 -38.92 2.03
C SER A 272 18.72 -37.71 2.90
N PHE A 273 18.59 -37.83 4.22
CA PHE A 273 18.04 -36.73 5.02
C PHE A 273 19.04 -35.57 5.28
N SER A 274 20.35 -35.85 5.20
CA SER A 274 21.39 -34.89 5.58
C SER A 274 21.67 -33.79 4.54
N TRP A 275 21.40 -34.03 3.25
CA TRP A 275 21.59 -33.02 2.19
C TRP A 275 20.31 -32.21 1.94
N GLU A 276 19.14 -32.83 2.14
CA GLU A 276 17.84 -32.16 2.08
C GLU A 276 17.72 -31.09 3.17
N THR A 277 18.12 -31.41 4.40
CA THR A 277 18.18 -30.45 5.52
C THR A 277 19.16 -29.30 5.29
N LYS A 278 20.32 -29.57 4.66
CA LYS A 278 21.27 -28.51 4.27
C LYS A 278 20.71 -27.61 3.17
N THR A 279 19.98 -28.19 2.23
CA THR A 279 19.36 -27.47 1.12
C THR A 279 18.24 -26.56 1.63
N THR A 280 17.38 -27.06 2.53
CA THR A 280 16.31 -26.25 3.12
C THR A 280 16.84 -25.17 4.06
N GLN A 281 17.90 -25.46 4.82
CA GLN A 281 18.57 -24.47 5.67
C GLN A 281 19.19 -23.34 4.83
N TYR A 282 19.87 -23.66 3.72
CA TYR A 282 20.41 -22.66 2.80
C TYR A 282 19.29 -21.81 2.17
N GLN A 283 18.20 -22.44 1.76
CA GLN A 283 17.04 -21.74 1.18
C GLN A 283 16.40 -20.78 2.21
N TYR A 284 16.27 -21.21 3.46
CA TYR A 284 15.75 -20.37 4.54
C TYR A 284 16.67 -19.18 4.82
N GLN A 285 17.99 -19.39 4.86
CA GLN A 285 18.94 -18.30 5.06
C GLN A 285 18.94 -17.31 3.88
N ASN A 286 18.92 -17.80 2.64
CA ASN A 286 18.83 -16.96 1.45
C ASN A 286 17.53 -16.12 1.42
N PHE A 287 16.43 -16.67 1.91
CA PHE A 287 15.18 -15.92 2.07
C PHE A 287 15.29 -14.81 3.12
N LEU A 288 15.94 -15.10 4.26
CA LEU A 288 16.22 -14.08 5.28
C LEU A 288 17.15 -12.98 4.77
N ASP A 289 18.19 -13.33 3.99
CA ASP A 289 19.11 -12.36 3.39
C ASP A 289 18.38 -11.40 2.43
N GLN A 290 17.44 -11.93 1.63
CA GLN A 290 16.61 -11.13 0.73
C GLN A 290 15.68 -10.18 1.51
N LEU A 291 15.02 -10.69 2.55
CA LEU A 291 14.16 -9.86 3.39
C LEU A 291 14.94 -8.77 4.12
N ALA A 292 16.09 -9.10 4.68
CA ALA A 292 16.97 -8.15 5.35
C ALA A 292 17.43 -7.05 4.39
N THR A 293 17.79 -7.41 3.16
CA THR A 293 18.17 -6.43 2.11
C THR A 293 17.00 -5.51 1.76
N LEU A 294 15.80 -6.06 1.60
CA LEU A 294 14.60 -5.29 1.25
C LEU A 294 14.18 -4.32 2.37
N LEU A 295 14.31 -4.74 3.63
CA LEU A 295 13.89 -3.97 4.81
C LEU A 295 14.95 -2.99 5.30
N SER A 296 16.18 -3.10 4.79
CA SER A 296 17.28 -2.17 5.05
C SER A 296 17.00 -0.84 4.36
N ASN A 297 17.13 0.26 5.10
CA ASN A 297 17.13 1.61 4.52
C ASN A 297 18.57 2.13 4.41
N SER A 298 18.78 3.29 3.77
CA SER A 298 20.12 3.88 3.57
C SER A 298 20.85 4.26 4.87
N VAL A 299 20.21 4.13 6.03
CA VAL A 299 20.69 4.62 7.33
C VAL A 299 20.90 3.47 8.33
N VAL A 300 20.10 2.40 8.27
CA VAL A 300 20.15 1.26 9.19
C VAL A 300 20.06 -0.05 8.40
N PRO A 301 21.18 -0.79 8.28
CA PRO A 301 21.16 -2.13 7.70
C PRO A 301 20.52 -3.12 8.68
N VAL A 302 19.63 -3.96 8.17
CA VAL A 302 18.94 -4.99 8.94
C VAL A 302 19.77 -6.28 8.84
N PRO A 303 20.15 -6.90 9.96
CA PRO A 303 20.80 -8.21 9.95
C PRO A 303 19.89 -9.29 9.35
N ALA A 304 20.46 -10.23 8.61
CA ALA A 304 19.75 -11.39 8.05
C ALA A 304 19.49 -12.50 9.07
N THR A 305 18.91 -12.10 10.21
CA THR A 305 18.43 -12.99 11.26
C THR A 305 16.91 -12.86 11.36
N ALA A 306 16.23 -13.96 11.68
CA ALA A 306 14.77 -13.98 11.75
C ALA A 306 14.21 -12.93 12.73
N GLU A 307 14.85 -12.76 13.88
CA GLU A 307 14.41 -11.80 14.90
C GLU A 307 14.62 -10.35 14.47
N ALA A 308 15.73 -10.02 13.80
CA ALA A 308 15.99 -8.66 13.34
C ALA A 308 15.02 -8.26 12.20
N VAL A 309 14.75 -9.18 11.28
CA VAL A 309 13.75 -9.00 10.22
C VAL A 309 12.36 -8.79 10.83
N LYS A 310 11.97 -9.61 11.80
CA LYS A 310 10.67 -9.49 12.49
C LYS A 310 10.54 -8.15 13.23
N GLN A 311 11.54 -7.78 14.02
CA GLN A 311 11.55 -6.52 14.76
C GLN A 311 11.44 -5.32 13.82
N ARG A 312 12.12 -5.36 12.67
CA ARG A 312 12.03 -4.30 11.66
C ARG A 312 10.65 -4.18 11.04
N ILE A 313 9.99 -5.29 10.74
CA ILE A 313 8.62 -5.30 10.22
C ILE A 313 7.66 -4.70 11.25
N GLU A 314 7.78 -5.08 12.52
CA GLU A 314 6.96 -4.53 13.62
C GLU A 314 7.18 -3.01 13.78
N GLU A 315 8.43 -2.54 13.71
CA GLU A 315 8.76 -1.11 13.76
C GLU A 315 8.15 -0.33 12.58
N ILE A 316 8.26 -0.85 11.36
CA ILE A 316 7.65 -0.23 10.17
C ILE A 316 6.13 -0.16 10.34
N GLY A 317 5.49 -1.22 10.84
CA GLY A 317 4.06 -1.23 11.12
C GLY A 317 3.63 -0.21 12.19
N ALA A 318 4.41 -0.07 13.27
CA ALA A 318 4.15 0.94 14.29
C ALA A 318 4.31 2.37 13.73
N ASN A 319 5.33 2.58 12.89
CA ASN A 319 5.55 3.87 12.23
C ASN A 319 4.43 4.21 11.25
N GLU A 320 3.90 3.24 10.50
CA GLU A 320 2.77 3.45 9.58
C GLU A 320 1.56 4.04 10.31
N LEU A 321 1.20 3.47 11.46
CA LEU A 321 0.09 3.99 12.28
C LEU A 321 0.35 5.42 12.75
N SER A 322 1.59 5.75 13.11
CA SER A 322 1.96 7.09 13.56
C SER A 322 1.86 8.16 12.45
N TRP A 323 2.38 7.85 11.25
CA TRP A 323 2.31 8.76 10.10
C TRP A 323 0.88 8.88 9.60
N LYS A 324 0.08 7.80 9.65
CA LYS A 324 -1.35 7.84 9.31
C LYS A 324 -2.12 8.81 10.21
N PHE A 325 -1.96 8.71 11.54
CA PHE A 325 -2.61 9.65 12.47
C PHE A 325 -2.16 11.10 12.23
N ARG A 326 -0.85 11.32 11.98
CA ARG A 326 -0.33 12.65 11.66
C ARG A 326 -0.91 13.21 10.36
N THR A 327 -1.04 12.37 9.33
CA THR A 327 -1.63 12.76 8.04
C THR A 327 -3.11 13.08 8.19
N GLU A 328 -3.86 12.30 8.97
CA GLU A 328 -5.27 12.60 9.28
C GLU A 328 -5.42 13.94 10.01
N GLY A 329 -4.55 14.23 10.99
CA GLY A 329 -4.51 15.52 11.69
C GLY A 329 -4.24 16.69 10.75
N LEU A 330 -3.23 16.58 9.88
CA LEU A 330 -2.92 17.60 8.88
C LEU A 330 -4.08 17.79 7.88
N GLN A 331 -4.75 16.71 7.48
CA GLN A 331 -5.90 16.79 6.59
C GLN A 331 -7.08 17.54 7.23
N GLN A 332 -7.33 17.33 8.54
CA GLN A 332 -8.34 18.09 9.28
C GLN A 332 -7.98 19.57 9.38
N GLU A 333 -6.71 19.89 9.62
CA GLU A 333 -6.21 21.27 9.66
C GLU A 333 -6.40 21.98 8.32
N ILE A 334 -6.05 21.31 7.21
CA ILE A 334 -6.29 21.81 5.84
C ILE A 334 -7.78 22.08 5.62
N GLN A 335 -8.66 21.16 6.03
CA GLN A 335 -10.11 21.38 5.89
C GLN A 335 -10.61 22.56 6.72
N MET A 336 -10.07 22.77 7.93
CA MET A 336 -10.42 23.90 8.77
C MET A 336 -9.98 25.23 8.14
N LEU A 337 -8.72 25.30 7.68
CA LEU A 337 -8.18 26.47 6.99
C LEU A 337 -8.95 26.76 5.71
N ASN A 338 -9.34 25.75 4.95
CA ASN A 338 -10.13 25.92 3.74
C ASN A 338 -11.52 26.51 4.05
N LYS A 339 -12.20 26.03 5.10
CA LYS A 339 -13.46 26.62 5.58
C LYS A 339 -13.31 28.06 6.09
N GLN A 340 -12.15 28.41 6.67
CA GLN A 340 -11.87 29.79 7.05
C GLN A 340 -11.66 30.67 5.82
N LEU A 341 -10.91 30.19 4.82
CA LEU A 341 -10.69 30.88 3.56
C LEU A 341 -11.99 31.10 2.79
N GLU A 342 -12.85 30.10 2.71
CA GLU A 342 -14.18 30.21 2.09
C GLU A 342 -15.05 31.27 2.79
N ARG A 343 -15.03 31.33 4.13
CA ARG A 343 -15.74 32.38 4.88
C ARG A 343 -15.19 33.78 4.57
N LEU A 344 -13.87 33.94 4.52
CA LEU A 344 -13.24 35.22 4.16
C LEU A 344 -13.58 35.63 2.72
N HIS A 345 -13.54 34.69 1.78
CA HIS A 345 -13.95 34.93 0.40
C HIS A 345 -15.42 35.36 0.33
N HIS A 346 -16.29 34.69 1.08
CA HIS A 346 -17.71 35.04 1.10
C HIS A 346 -17.93 36.46 1.61
N LEU A 347 -17.30 36.84 2.73
CA LEU A 347 -17.38 38.19 3.29
C LEU A 347 -16.84 39.25 2.32
N TYR A 348 -15.75 38.94 1.60
CA TYR A 348 -15.19 39.84 0.59
C TYR A 348 -16.17 40.08 -0.57
N GLU A 349 -16.81 39.01 -1.07
CA GLU A 349 -17.86 39.11 -2.09
C GLU A 349 -19.09 39.89 -1.60
N GLU A 350 -19.50 39.73 -0.34
CA GLU A 350 -20.58 40.53 0.24
C GLU A 350 -20.21 42.01 0.31
N ALA A 351 -18.99 42.34 0.74
CA ALA A 351 -18.50 43.71 0.79
C ALA A 351 -18.43 44.36 -0.61
N ILE A 352 -17.98 43.62 -1.63
CA ILE A 352 -17.99 44.09 -3.02
C ILE A 352 -19.42 44.37 -3.50
N ARG A 353 -20.37 43.49 -3.16
CA ARG A 353 -21.77 43.64 -3.56
C ARG A 353 -22.47 44.80 -2.85
N GLU A 354 -22.10 45.10 -1.61
CA GLU A 354 -22.68 46.19 -0.81
C GLU A 354 -22.07 47.57 -1.10
N ALA A 355 -20.81 47.63 -1.55
CA ALA A 355 -20.12 48.89 -1.84
C ALA A 355 -20.88 49.82 -2.81
N PRO A 356 -21.45 49.36 -3.94
CA PRO A 356 -22.23 50.21 -4.85
C PRO A 356 -23.50 50.76 -4.21
N GLN A 357 -24.16 49.99 -3.34
CA GLN A 357 -25.38 50.44 -2.65
C GLN A 357 -25.07 51.50 -1.60
N ALA A 358 -23.98 51.32 -0.85
CA ALA A 358 -23.51 52.33 0.10
C ALA A 358 -23.07 53.62 -0.62
N GLU A 359 -22.41 53.50 -1.76
CA GLU A 359 -22.01 54.65 -2.58
C GLU A 359 -23.22 55.41 -3.14
N GLU A 360 -24.25 54.72 -3.63
CA GLU A 360 -25.47 55.38 -4.12
C GLU A 360 -26.22 56.11 -2.99
N LYS A 361 -26.38 55.48 -1.81
CA LYS A 361 -26.98 56.14 -0.64
C LYS A 361 -26.23 57.41 -0.25
N TYR A 362 -24.90 57.35 -0.24
CA TYR A 362 -24.07 58.53 0.00
C TYR A 362 -24.25 59.62 -1.08
N ARG A 363 -24.35 59.23 -2.36
CA ARG A 363 -24.64 60.18 -3.46
C ARG A 363 -26.00 60.84 -3.28
N GLU A 364 -27.02 60.10 -2.86
CA GLU A 364 -28.37 60.62 -2.61
C GLU A 364 -28.41 61.58 -1.42
N GLU A 365 -27.80 61.22 -0.29
CA GLU A 365 -27.68 62.09 0.89
C GLU A 365 -26.92 63.37 0.56
N LYS A 366 -25.80 63.27 -0.18
CA LYS A 366 -25.03 64.44 -0.63
C LYS A 366 -25.85 65.35 -1.55
N LYS A 367 -26.69 64.79 -2.42
CA LYS A 367 -27.64 65.57 -3.25
C LYS A 367 -28.68 66.27 -2.37
N ALA A 368 -29.23 65.59 -1.37
CA ALA A 368 -30.20 66.17 -0.44
C ALA A 368 -29.61 67.31 0.40
N LEU A 369 -28.38 67.12 0.90
CA LEU A 369 -27.65 68.12 1.68
C LEU A 369 -27.38 69.38 0.84
N LYS A 370 -26.89 69.23 -0.40
CA LYS A 370 -26.73 70.36 -1.34
C LYS A 370 -28.04 71.13 -1.60
N ARG A 371 -29.18 70.43 -1.69
CA ARG A 371 -30.49 71.08 -1.86
C ARG A 371 -30.88 71.89 -0.62
N MET A 372 -30.58 71.39 0.58
CA MET A 372 -30.86 72.08 1.83
C MET A 372 -29.94 73.28 2.04
N GLU A 373 -28.64 73.15 1.75
CA GLU A 373 -27.68 74.27 1.74
C GLU A 373 -28.13 75.38 0.78
N GLY A 374 -28.57 75.03 -0.43
CA GLY A 374 -29.12 76.01 -1.38
C GLY A 374 -30.37 76.73 -0.85
N LYS A 375 -31.27 76.01 -0.16
CA LYS A 375 -32.45 76.62 0.48
C LYS A 375 -32.08 77.55 1.63
N ILE A 376 -31.10 77.18 2.46
CA ILE A 376 -30.60 78.02 3.56
C ILE A 376 -29.94 79.28 2.99
N ALA A 377 -29.06 79.15 1.98
CA ALA A 377 -28.43 80.30 1.34
C ALA A 377 -29.43 81.28 0.70
N ILE A 378 -30.51 80.76 0.10
CA ILE A 378 -31.61 81.58 -0.41
C ILE A 378 -32.36 82.27 0.75
N ASN A 379 -32.63 81.55 1.84
CA ASN A 379 -33.30 82.11 3.02
C ASN A 379 -32.45 83.20 3.70
N ASP A 380 -31.12 83.00 3.81
CA ASP A 380 -30.18 83.99 4.32
C ASP A 380 -30.12 85.25 3.42
N PHE A 381 -30.21 85.08 2.09
CA PHE A 381 -30.33 86.19 1.15
C PHE A 381 -31.63 87.00 1.38
N PHE A 382 -32.74 86.33 1.64
CA PHE A 382 -34.00 87.00 1.98
C PHE A 382 -33.97 87.64 3.37
N GLN A 383 -33.37 87.00 4.36
CA GLN A 383 -33.21 87.57 5.71
C GLN A 383 -32.28 88.79 5.70
N GLY A 384 -31.16 88.74 4.97
CA GLY A 384 -30.25 89.87 4.77
C GLY A 384 -30.92 91.06 4.09
N LYS A 385 -31.81 90.80 3.12
CA LYS A 385 -32.60 91.86 2.44
C LYS A 385 -33.66 92.46 3.37
N VAL A 386 -34.35 91.65 4.17
CA VAL A 386 -35.32 92.11 5.18
C VAL A 386 -34.66 92.93 6.29
N TYR A 387 -33.42 92.62 6.67
CA TYR A 387 -32.64 93.44 7.62
C TYR A 387 -32.18 94.79 7.04
N LEU A 388 -31.91 94.86 5.74
CA LEU A 388 -31.57 96.11 5.04
C LEU A 388 -32.78 97.04 4.88
N ASP A 389 -33.97 96.49 4.68
CA ASP A 389 -35.21 97.29 4.60
C ASP A 389 -35.71 97.79 5.96
N ARG A 390 -35.43 97.09 7.08
CA ARG A 390 -35.76 97.58 8.44
C ARG A 390 -34.82 98.66 8.99
N LYS A 391 -33.65 98.88 8.40
CA LYS A 391 -32.71 99.97 8.79
C LYS A 391 -32.93 101.27 8.00
N LYS A 392 -33.96 101.33 7.15
CA LYS A 392 -34.33 102.52 6.36
C LYS A 392 -35.70 103.12 6.72
N LEU A 393 -36.25 102.79 7.90
CA LEU A 393 -37.36 103.52 8.50
C LEU A 393 -36.93 104.19 9.80
#